data_AF-A0A7Y1ZHB0-F1
#
_entry.id   AF-A0A7Y1ZHB0-F1
#
_cell.length_a   1.000
_cell.length_b   1.000
_cell.length_c   1.000
_cell.angle_alpha   90.00
_cell.angle_beta   90.00
_cell.angle_gamma   90.00
#
_symmetry.space_group_name_H-M   'P 1'
#
loop_
_entity.id
_entity.type
_entity.pdbx_description
1 polymer ?
#
loop_
_entity_poly.entity_id
_entity_poly.type
_entity_poly.pdbx_seq_one_letter_code
_entity_poly.pdbx_strand_id
1 'polypeptide(L)' 'MRLFFALEAEPETALAIANWRDASLLTDGRPVPAANFHITLAFVGATPHAKSERLANAVDDWVVQATPASGSLV' A
#
# COMPACT_ATOMS: atom_id res chain seq x y z
N MET A 1 8.14 -14.32 -5.53
CA MET A 1 7.95 -13.15 -4.62
C MET A 1 6.47 -13.02 -4.29
N ARG A 2 6.09 -12.27 -3.24
CA ARG A 2 4.67 -11.93 -3.00
C ARG A 2 4.42 -10.49 -3.44
N LEU A 3 3.38 -10.28 -4.24
CA LEU A 3 3.02 -8.97 -4.76
C LEU A 3 1.67 -8.52 -4.25
N PHE A 4 1.52 -7.21 -4.14
CA PHE A 4 0.30 -6.49 -3.86
C PHE A 4 0.39 -5.11 -4.50
N PHE A 5 -0.76 -4.46 -4.68
CA PHE A 5 -0.84 -3.05 -5.06
C PHE A 5 -1.29 -2.24 -3.86
N ALA A 6 -0.74 -1.04 -3.71
CA ALA A 6 -1.07 -0.18 -2.59
C ALA A 6 -0.94 1.30 -2.95
N LEU A 7 -1.61 2.13 -2.15
CA LEU A 7 -1.32 3.56 -2.07
C LEU A 7 -0.34 3.78 -0.92
N GLU A 8 0.74 4.49 -1.21
CA GLU A 8 1.69 4.90 -0.18
C GLU A 8 1.03 5.90 0.76
N ALA A 9 1.28 5.74 2.07
CA ALA A 9 0.89 6.76 3.03
C ALA A 9 1.82 7.97 2.88
N GLU A 10 1.24 9.16 2.88
CA GLU A 10 2.00 10.39 2.91
C GLU A 10 2.86 10.43 4.21
N PRO A 11 4.13 10.84 4.16
CA PRO A 11 5.06 10.72 5.29
C PRO A 11 4.58 11.34 6.61
N GLU A 12 4.00 12.54 6.57
CA GLU A 12 3.48 13.21 7.77
C GLU A 12 2.31 12.42 8.37
N THR A 13 1.41 11.94 7.51
CA THR A 13 0.28 11.08 7.88
C THR A 13 0.76 9.77 8.51
N ALA A 14 1.76 9.12 7.92
CA ALA A 14 2.31 7.87 8.44
C ALA A 14 2.93 8.06 9.83
N LEU A 15 3.66 9.17 10.04
CA LEU A 15 4.23 9.51 11.33
C LEU A 15 3.17 9.83 12.37
N ALA A 16 2.12 10.57 12.00
CA ALA A 16 1.01 10.89 12.89
C ALA A 16 0.30 9.61 13.39
N ILE A 17 0.04 8.65 12.49
CA ILE A 17 -0.55 7.35 12.85
C ILE A 17 0.37 6.57 13.79
N ALA A 18 1.68 6.54 13.52
CA ALA A 18 2.64 5.82 14.35
C ALA A 18 2.72 6.42 15.76
N ASN A 19 2.80 7.76 15.87
CA ASN A 19 2.81 8.47 17.15
C ASN A 19 1.53 8.22 17.95
N TRP A 20 0.36 8.28 17.29
CA TRP A 20 -0.92 7.97 17.92
C TRP A 20 -0.96 6.53 18.44
N ARG A 21 -0.54 5.55 17.63
CA ARG A 21 -0.46 4.13 18.02
C ARG A 21 0.41 3.96 19.26
N ASP A 22 1.61 4.53 19.24
CA ASP A 22 2.60 4.34 20.32
C ASP A 22 2.14 4.99 21.63
N ALA A 23 1.36 6.07 21.56
CA ALA A 23 0.77 6.74 22.73
C ALA A 23 -0.52 6.08 23.25
N SER A 24 -1.29 5.44 22.38
CA SER A 24 -2.68 5.03 22.70
C SER A 24 -2.87 3.52 22.83
N LEU A 25 -2.01 2.71 22.22
CA LEU A 25 -2.20 1.27 22.14
C LEU A 25 -1.09 0.53 22.90
N LEU A 26 -1.48 -0.09 24.01
CA LEU A 26 -0.65 -1.06 24.73
C LEU A 26 -0.99 -2.45 24.19
N THR A 27 -0.20 -2.94 23.22
CA THR A 27 -0.39 -4.26 22.62
C THR A 27 0.91 -5.04 22.67
N ASP A 28 0.83 -6.35 22.90
CA ASP A 28 2.00 -7.26 22.82
C ASP A 28 2.42 -7.58 21.36
N GLY A 29 1.71 -7.01 20.36
CA GLY A 29 2.01 -7.19 18.95
C GLY A 29 3.24 -6.40 18.50
N ARG A 30 3.93 -6.89 17.46
CA ARG A 30 5.02 -6.15 16.82
C ARG A 30 4.43 -5.06 15.92
N PRO A 31 4.68 -3.77 16.18
CA PRO A 31 4.20 -2.70 15.33
C PRO A 31 4.82 -2.76 13.93
N VAL A 32 4.03 -2.43 12.91
CA VAL A 32 4.54 -2.21 11.55
C VAL A 32 5.32 -0.88 11.54
N PRO A 33 6.55 -0.83 10.99
CA PRO A 33 7.30 0.42 10.84
C PRO A 33 6.51 1.44 10.01
N ALA A 34 6.56 2.72 10.38
CA ALA A 34 5.85 3.79 9.67
C ALA A 34 6.21 3.85 8.17
N ALA A 35 7.46 3.58 7.82
CA ALA A 35 7.94 3.51 6.43
C ALA A 35 7.27 2.40 5.59
N ASN A 36 6.58 1.46 6.23
CA ASN A 36 5.83 0.40 5.55
C ASN A 36 4.32 0.65 5.58
N PHE A 37 3.84 1.82 6.05
CA PHE A 37 2.42 2.12 6.03
C PHE A 37 1.95 2.37 4.59
N HIS A 38 0.90 1.65 4.22
CA HIS A 38 0.28 1.73 2.92
C HIS A 38 -1.16 1.22 3.00
N ILE A 39 -2.01 1.67 2.10
CA ILE A 39 -3.36 1.13 1.94
C ILE A 39 -3.29 0.08 0.85
N THR A 40 -3.42 -1.20 1.22
CA THR A 40 -3.46 -2.28 0.23
C THR A 40 -4.75 -2.18 -0.60
N LEU A 41 -4.59 -2.12 -1.92
CA LEU A 41 -5.69 -2.15 -2.89
C LEU A 41 -6.04 -3.57 -3.31
N ALA A 42 -5.02 -4.40 -3.56
CA ALA A 42 -5.21 -5.79 -3.96
C ALA A 42 -4.00 -6.67 -3.61
N PHE A 43 -4.25 -7.87 -3.08
CA PHE A 43 -3.24 -8.92 -2.92
C PHE A 43 -3.18 -9.81 -4.15
N VAL A 44 -2.02 -9.88 -4.81
CA VAL A 44 -1.79 -10.75 -5.97
C VAL A 44 -1.27 -12.12 -5.53
N GLY A 45 -0.57 -12.17 -4.39
CA GLY A 45 -0.02 -13.39 -3.83
C GLY A 45 1.31 -13.79 -4.46
N ALA A 46 1.58 -15.09 -4.56
CA ALA A 46 2.86 -15.61 -5.04
C ALA A 46 3.00 -15.44 -6.56
N THR A 47 3.91 -14.57 -6.97
CA THR A 47 4.15 -14.22 -8.38
C THR A 47 5.57 -14.59 -8.82
N PRO A 48 5.72 -15.29 -9.96
CA PRO A 48 7.01 -15.50 -10.61
C PRO A 48 7.63 -14.18 -11.09
N HIS A 49 8.96 -14.08 -11.06
CA HIS A 49 9.68 -12.86 -11.48
C HIS A 49 9.32 -12.41 -12.91
N ALA A 50 9.22 -13.35 -13.86
CA ALA A 50 8.85 -13.01 -15.24
C ALA A 50 7.45 -12.38 -15.38
N LYS A 51 6.57 -12.59 -14.39
CA LYS A 51 5.21 -12.02 -14.39
C LYS A 51 5.13 -10.69 -13.64
N SER A 52 6.10 -10.35 -12.78
CA SER A 52 6.06 -9.11 -12.00
C SER A 52 6.28 -7.88 -12.88
N GLU A 53 7.27 -7.91 -13.76
CA GLU A 53 7.55 -6.80 -14.69
C GLU A 53 6.40 -6.56 -15.65
N ARG A 54 5.84 -7.63 -16.22
CA ARG A 54 4.67 -7.53 -17.11
C ARG A 54 3.47 -6.91 -16.40
N LEU A 55 3.26 -7.27 -15.13
CA LEU A 55 2.16 -6.74 -14.34
C LEU A 55 2.37 -5.25 -14.00
N ALA A 56 3.60 -4.84 -13.67
CA ALA A 56 3.93 -3.44 -13.45
C ALA A 56 3.68 -2.58 -14.70
N ASN A 57 4.24 -2.99 -15.85
CA ASN A 57 4.06 -2.26 -17.11
C ASN A 57 2.59 -2.12 -17.51
N ALA A 58 1.78 -3.18 -17.33
CA ALA A 58 0.37 -3.14 -17.67
C ALA A 58 -0.43 -2.15 -16.79
N VAL A 59 -0.02 -1.97 -15.54
CA VAL A 59 -0.64 -0.98 -14.63
C VAL A 59 -0.20 0.43 -15.00
N ASP A 60 1.08 0.64 -15.30
CA ASP A 60 1.58 1.95 -15.74
C ASP A 60 0.87 2.41 -17.02
N ASP A 61 0.74 1.53 -18.01
CA ASP A 61 0.00 1.82 -19.25
C ASP A 61 -1.47 2.16 -18.96
N TRP A 62 -2.11 1.45 -18.03
CA TRP A 62 -3.50 1.70 -17.66
C TRP A 62 -3.68 3.04 -16.95
N VAL A 63 -2.80 3.39 -16.01
CA VAL A 63 -2.85 4.66 -15.26
C VAL A 63 -2.63 5.86 -16.19
N VAL A 64 -1.81 5.73 -17.22
CA VAL A 64 -1.61 6.78 -18.22
C VAL A 64 -2.84 6.96 -19.11
N GLN A 65 -3.51 5.87 -19.49
CA GLN A 65 -4.64 5.90 -20.43
C GLN A 65 -5.98 6.18 -19.77
N ALA A 66 -6.14 5.83 -18.50
CA ALA A 66 -7.37 5.97 -17.75
C ALA A 66 -7.10 6.74 -16.45
N THR A 67 -7.95 7.71 -16.12
CA THR A 67 -7.99 8.24 -14.75
C THR A 67 -8.66 7.17 -13.88
N PRO A 68 -7.95 6.56 -12.91
CA PRO A 68 -8.56 5.59 -12.02
C PRO A 68 -9.74 6.26 -11.30
N ALA A 69 -10.92 5.64 -11.34
CA ALA A 69 -12.09 6.19 -10.66
C ALA A 69 -11.80 6.30 -9.15
N SER A 70 -11.86 7.51 -8.60
CA SER A 70 -11.80 7.70 -7.15
C SER A 70 -13.14 7.33 -6.53
N GLY A 71 -13.11 6.51 -5.48
CA GLY A 71 -14.28 6.28 -4.63
C GLY A 71 -14.48 7.47 -3.69
N SER A 72 -15.73 7.84 -3.42
CA SER A 72 -16.07 8.74 -2.33
C SER A 72 -16.39 7.92 -1.09
N LEU A 73 -15.75 8.23 0.03
CA LEU A 73 -16.18 7.75 1.34
C LEU A 73 -17.34 8.64 1.77
N VAL A 74 -18.55 8.08 1.77
CA VAL A 74 -19.80 8.73 2.22
C VAL A 74 -19.97 8.56 3.72
#